data_AF-A0A3D5BKX6-F1
#
_entry.id   AF-A0A3D5BKX6-F1
#
_cell.length_a   1.000
_cell.length_b   1.000
_cell.length_c   1.000
_cell.angle_alpha   90.00
_cell.angle_beta   90.00
_cell.angle_gamma   90.00
#
_symmetry.space_group_name_H-M   'P 1'
#
loop_
_entity.id
_entity.type
_entity.pdbx_description
1 polymer ?
#
loop_
_entity_poly.entity_id
_entity_poly.type
_entity_poly.pdbx_seq_one_letter_code
_entity_poly.pdbx_strand_id
1 'polypeptide(L)'
;MSFIQMIEQLGANAALQQLNQAQLQALFADKDTETLHALLKGDIDGLSDLLKTPVYRCVLQVPPEQQDEQPAEEDEKSKPQQSAVKLQ
;
A
#
# COMPACT_ATOMS: atom_id res chain seq x y z
N MET A 1 -16.47 16.26 -6.72
CA MET A 1 -15.06 15.91 -6.46
C MET A 1 -14.41 15.54 -7.78
N SER A 2 -13.19 16.00 -8.06
CA SER A 2 -12.47 15.58 -9.28
C SER A 2 -12.02 14.11 -9.14
N PHE A 3 -11.91 13.40 -10.26
CA PHE A 3 -11.39 12.03 -10.26
C PHE A 3 -9.93 11.96 -9.77
N ILE A 4 -9.12 12.95 -10.12
CA ILE A 4 -7.73 13.08 -9.66
C ILE A 4 -7.70 13.19 -8.12
N GLN A 5 -8.54 14.07 -7.55
CA GLN A 5 -8.64 14.23 -6.10
C GLN A 5 -9.04 12.92 -5.40
N MET A 6 -9.88 12.10 -6.05
CA MET A 6 -10.29 10.81 -5.50
C MET A 6 -9.15 9.78 -5.54
N ILE A 7 -8.35 9.74 -6.61
CA ILE A 7 -7.13 8.92 -6.69
C ILE A 7 -6.13 9.35 -5.62
N GLU A 8 -5.92 10.65 -5.44
CA GLU A 8 -5.03 11.20 -4.40
C GLU A 8 -5.47 10.76 -3.01
N GLN A 9 -6.78 10.82 -2.71
CA GLN A 9 -7.33 10.32 -1.45
C GLN A 9 -7.11 8.81 -1.29
N LEU A 10 -7.23 8.02 -2.36
CA LEU A 10 -6.95 6.59 -2.31
C LEU A 10 -5.49 6.29 -1.97
N GLY A 11 -4.57 7.07 -2.55
CA GLY A 11 -3.14 6.96 -2.27
C GLY A 11 -2.76 7.43 -0.86
N ALA A 12 -3.41 8.48 -0.35
CA ALA A 12 -3.10 9.06 0.96
C ALA A 12 -3.82 8.37 2.13
N ASN A 13 -4.85 7.58 1.87
CA ASN A 13 -5.69 6.99 2.91
C ASN A 13 -5.56 5.46 2.97
N ALA A 14 -4.85 4.97 3.98
CA ALA A 14 -4.64 3.54 4.21
C ALA A 14 -5.97 2.75 4.33
N ALA A 15 -7.05 3.35 4.85
CA ALA A 15 -8.35 2.68 4.92
C ALA A 15 -8.97 2.44 3.54
N LEU A 16 -8.73 3.35 2.58
CA LEU A 16 -9.21 3.19 1.21
C LEU A 16 -8.39 2.15 0.43
N GLN A 17 -7.14 1.91 0.80
CA GLN A 17 -6.31 0.85 0.22
C GLN A 17 -6.71 -0.57 0.65
N GLN A 18 -7.44 -0.70 1.76
CA GLN A 18 -7.96 -1.99 2.26
C GLN A 18 -9.29 -2.38 1.62
N LEU A 19 -9.85 -1.52 0.77
CA LEU A 19 -11.13 -1.80 0.12
C LEU A 19 -10.98 -2.92 -0.90
N ASN A 20 -11.98 -3.80 -0.92
CA ASN A 20 -12.05 -4.83 -1.95
C ASN A 20 -12.51 -4.23 -3.30
N GLN A 21 -12.40 -5.03 -4.37
CA GLN A 21 -12.74 -4.59 -5.72
C GLN A 21 -14.17 -4.06 -5.84
N ALA A 22 -15.16 -4.68 -5.20
CA ALA A 22 -16.55 -4.24 -5.25
C ALA A 22 -16.77 -2.89 -4.55
N GLN A 23 -16.10 -2.68 -3.41
CA GLN A 23 -16.13 -1.41 -2.67
C GLN A 23 -15.43 -0.29 -3.45
N LEU A 24 -14.29 -0.59 -4.08
CA LEU A 24 -13.61 0.33 -5.00
C LEU A 24 -14.52 0.68 -6.18
N GLN A 25 -15.13 -0.32 -6.82
CA GLN A 25 -16.07 -0.09 -7.93
C GLN A 25 -17.25 0.79 -7.51
N ALA A 26 -17.78 0.62 -6.29
CA ALA A 26 -18.84 1.47 -5.76
C ALA A 26 -18.39 2.93 -5.56
N LEU A 27 -17.15 3.17 -5.11
CA LEU A 27 -16.59 4.52 -5.00
C LEU A 27 -16.41 5.20 -6.37
N PHE A 28 -16.20 4.41 -7.41
CA PHE A 28 -16.02 4.87 -8.78
C PHE A 28 -17.24 4.62 -9.68
N ALA A 29 -18.43 4.40 -9.09
CA ALA A 29 -19.64 4.08 -9.87
C ALA A 29 -20.03 5.18 -10.87
N ASP A 30 -19.66 6.43 -10.58
CA ASP A 30 -19.87 7.58 -11.46
C ASP A 30 -18.78 7.74 -12.54
N LYS A 31 -17.84 6.78 -12.65
CA LYS A 31 -16.76 6.78 -13.64
C LYS A 31 -17.03 5.75 -14.72
N ASP A 32 -16.52 6.04 -15.91
CA ASP A 32 -16.54 5.08 -16.99
C ASP A 32 -15.73 3.83 -16.62
N THR A 33 -16.14 2.70 -17.17
CA THR A 33 -15.54 1.41 -16.87
C THR A 33 -14.07 1.34 -17.27
N GLU A 34 -13.65 2.06 -18.31
CA GLU A 34 -12.27 2.03 -18.82
C GLU A 34 -11.30 2.67 -17.84
N THR A 35 -11.64 3.85 -17.33
CA THR A 35 -10.90 4.57 -16.30
C THR A 35 -10.72 3.76 -15.03
N LEU A 36 -11.78 3.10 -14.57
CA LEU A 36 -11.72 2.24 -13.40
C LEU A 36 -10.85 1.00 -13.64
N HIS A 37 -10.92 0.43 -14.84
CA HIS A 37 -10.13 -0.74 -15.20
C HIS A 37 -8.65 -0.41 -15.30
N ALA A 38 -8.30 0.77 -15.84
CA ALA A 38 -6.93 1.28 -15.88
C ALA A 38 -6.39 1.49 -14.45
N LEU A 39 -7.19 2.07 -13.55
CA LEU A 39 -6.83 2.25 -12.13
C LEU A 39 -6.57 0.91 -11.43
N LEU A 40 -7.49 -0.05 -11.55
CA LEU A 40 -7.40 -1.34 -10.87
C LEU A 40 -6.25 -2.21 -11.38
N LYS A 41 -5.86 -2.07 -12.66
CA LYS A 41 -4.72 -2.77 -13.25
C LYS A 41 -3.38 -2.08 -13.02
N GLY A 42 -3.39 -0.84 -12.51
CA GLY A 42 -2.19 -0.02 -12.42
C GLY A 42 -1.62 0.36 -13.79
N ASP A 43 -2.49 0.53 -14.80
CA ASP A 43 -2.12 0.94 -16.15
C ASP A 43 -1.85 2.46 -16.18
N ILE A 44 -0.59 2.83 -16.00
CA ILE A 44 -0.15 4.22 -15.88
C ILE A 44 -0.29 5.00 -17.19
N ASP A 45 0.02 4.35 -18.32
CA ASP A 45 -0.08 4.97 -19.65
C ASP A 45 -1.56 5.20 -20.01
N GLY A 46 -2.41 4.19 -19.79
CA GLY A 46 -3.85 4.31 -19.99
C GLY A 46 -4.49 5.38 -19.11
N LEU A 47 -4.09 5.46 -17.83
CA LEU A 47 -4.54 6.55 -16.94
C LEU A 47 -4.07 7.93 -17.43
N SER A 48 -2.83 8.04 -17.92
CA SER A 48 -2.32 9.32 -18.43
C SER A 48 -3.12 9.81 -19.64
N ASP A 49 -3.45 8.89 -20.55
CA ASP A 49 -4.24 9.19 -21.75
C ASP A 49 -5.69 9.56 -21.43
N LEU A 50 -6.32 8.87 -20.47
CA LEU A 50 -7.70 9.13 -20.05
C LEU A 50 -7.81 10.47 -19.29
N LEU A 51 -6.83 10.78 -18.44
CA LEU A 51 -6.81 12.01 -17.64
C LEU A 51 -6.24 13.22 -18.38
N LYS A 52 -5.72 13.02 -19.59
CA LYS A 52 -5.03 14.06 -20.38
C LYS A 52 -3.96 14.81 -19.55
N THR A 53 -3.36 14.08 -18.61
CA THR A 53 -2.43 14.59 -17.60
C THR A 53 -1.41 13.48 -17.33
N PRO A 54 -0.10 13.78 -17.25
CA PRO A 54 0.90 12.75 -16.98
C PRO A 54 0.69 12.13 -15.58
N VAL A 55 0.65 10.80 -15.53
CA VAL A 55 0.59 10.02 -14.29
C VAL A 55 1.93 9.35 -14.06
N TYR A 56 2.45 9.41 -12.83
CA TYR A 56 3.75 8.85 -12.47
C TYR A 56 3.58 7.75 -11.43
N ARG A 57 4.38 6.68 -11.56
CA ARG A 57 4.48 5.64 -10.55
C ARG A 57 5.48 6.04 -9.47
N CYS A 58 5.01 6.22 -8.25
CA CYS A 58 5.88 6.33 -7.08
C CYS A 58 6.39 4.93 -6.69
N VAL A 59 7.67 4.66 -6.88
CA VAL A 59 8.35 3.50 -6.31
C VAL A 59 9.00 3.92 -5.00
N LEU A 60 8.47 3.42 -3.88
CA LEU A 60 9.17 3.50 -2.61
C LEU A 60 10.38 2.58 -2.71
N GLN A 61 11.57 3.15 -2.82
CA GLN A 61 12.81 2.40 -2.61
C GLN A 61 12.84 2.05 -1.13
N VAL A 62 12.46 0.82 -0.78
CA VAL A 62 12.79 0.28 0.54
C VAL A 62 14.30 0.06 0.53
N PRO A 63 15.09 0.72 1.40
CA PRO A 63 16.50 0.43 1.52
C PRO A 63 16.67 -1.08 1.75
N PRO A 64 17.62 -1.74 1.08
CA PRO A 64 17.83 -3.18 1.21
C PRO A 64 18.14 -3.65 2.64
N GLU A 65 18.41 -2.72 3.57
CA GLU A 65 18.72 -3.00 4.98
C GLU A 65 17.50 -3.37 5.85
N GLN A 66 16.28 -3.46 5.31
CA GLN A 66 15.06 -3.83 6.08
C GLN A 66 14.38 -5.13 5.60
N GLN A 67 15.04 -5.95 4.78
CA GLN A 67 14.45 -7.19 4.24
C GLN A 67 14.69 -8.47 5.07
N ASP A 68 15.40 -8.39 6.19
CA ASP A 68 15.71 -9.57 7.04
C ASP A 68 15.28 -9.37 8.50
N GLU A 69 13.99 -9.21 8.76
CA GLU A 69 13.39 -9.70 10.01
C GLU A 69 12.22 -10.61 9.64
N GLN A 70 12.55 -11.87 9.32
CA GLN A 70 11.59 -12.96 9.49
C GLN A 70 11.06 -12.88 10.93
N PRO A 71 9.73 -12.99 11.17
CA PRO A 71 9.21 -13.07 12.52
C PRO A 71 9.84 -14.31 13.16
N ALA A 72 10.64 -14.10 14.20
CA ALA A 72 11.16 -15.18 15.01
C ALA A 72 9.96 -16.00 15.51
N GLU A 73 9.86 -17.25 15.05
CA GLU A 73 8.93 -18.22 15.61
C GLU A 73 9.19 -18.28 17.13
N GLU A 74 8.17 -17.95 17.91
CA GLU A 74 8.15 -18.14 19.36
C GLU A 74 8.28 -19.64 19.67
N ASP A 75 9.51 -20.11 19.88
CA ASP A 75 9.73 -21.41 20.52
C ASP A 75 9.66 -21.22 22.04
N GLU A 76 8.45 -21.41 22.56
CA GLU A 76 8.18 -21.55 23.99
C GLU A 76 8.82 -22.85 24.52
N LYS A 77 10.03 -22.77 25.09
CA LYS A 77 10.43 -23.71 26.15
C LYS A 77 11.59 -23.24 27.02
N SER A 78 11.26 -23.09 28.31
CA SER A 78 12.11 -23.31 29.49
C SER A 78 12.95 -22.13 30.02
N LYS A 79 12.35 -21.44 31.01
CA LYS A 79 12.94 -20.75 32.19
C LYS A 79 14.13 -21.53 32.84
N PRO A 80 14.91 -20.98 33.83
CA PRO A 80 14.71 -19.74 34.62
C PRO A 80 15.97 -18.85 34.87
N GLN A 81 15.70 -17.66 35.42
CA GLN A 81 16.48 -16.81 36.35
C GLN A 81 17.96 -17.17 36.63
N GLN A 82 18.88 -16.19 36.55
CA GLN A 82 19.49 -15.52 37.70
C GLN A 82 20.74 -14.69 37.35
N SER A 83 20.87 -13.59 38.10
CA SER A 83 22.11 -12.95 38.57
C SER A 83 22.84 -11.94 37.70
N ALA A 84 22.83 -10.73 38.25
CA ALA A 84 23.73 -9.62 38.02
C ALA A 84 25.22 -10.01 38.02
N VAL A 85 25.99 -9.41 37.13
CA VAL A 85 27.37 -9.01 37.41
C VAL A 85 27.60 -7.61 36.83
N LYS A 86 28.32 -6.84 37.63
CA LYS A 86 28.62 -5.41 37.56
C LYS A 86 30.02 -5.23 36.94
N LEU A 87 30.30 -4.00 36.48
CA LEU A 87 31.62 -3.42 36.12
C LEU A 87 32.29 -3.90 34.81
N GLN A 88 32.57 -2.94 33.93
CA GLN A 88 33.90 -2.32 33.81
C GLN A 88 33.79 -0.88 33.32
#